data_AF-A0A9X2BUY1-F1
#
_entry.id   AF-A0A9X2BUY1-F1
#
_cell.length_a   1.000
_cell.length_b   1.000
_cell.length_c   1.000
_cell.angle_alpha   90.00
_cell.angle_beta   90.00
_cell.angle_gamma   90.00
#
_symmetry.space_group_name_H-M   'P 1'
#
loop_
_entity.id
_entity.type
_entity.pdbx_description
1 polymer ?
#
loop_
_entity_poly.entity_id
_entity_poly.type
_entity_poly.pdbx_seq_one_letter_code
_entity_poly.pdbx_strand_id
1 'polypeptide(L)'
;MRRRSLLSAAGAARRSRRADAGQSGLPDDEAAIRWGGPARRGIPAAVRERPNAAVRAAVTEARLAPALAAEGAVPGVFPPAQADRYVPADLARRREAAAAANTRVE
;
A
#
# COMPACT_ATOMS: atom_id res chain seq x y z
N MET A 1 -18.60 -3.46 20.92
CA MET A 1 -17.19 -3.87 21.08
C MET A 1 -16.46 -3.77 19.72
N ARG A 2 -15.81 -2.63 19.41
CA ARG A 2 -15.22 -2.36 18.08
C ARG A 2 -13.81 -2.96 17.99
N ARG A 3 -13.63 -3.97 17.13
CA ARG A 3 -12.36 -4.68 16.90
C ARG A 3 -11.50 -3.88 15.91
N ARG A 4 -10.40 -3.26 16.38
CA ARG A 4 -9.41 -2.61 15.51
C ARG A 4 -8.36 -3.62 15.04
N SER A 5 -8.11 -3.64 13.73
CA SER A 5 -7.00 -4.34 13.08
C SER A 5 -5.78 -3.42 13.08
N LEU A 6 -4.58 -3.96 13.30
CA LEU A 6 -3.31 -3.22 13.30
C LEU A 6 -2.33 -3.88 12.30
N LEU A 7 -2.37 -3.45 11.04
CA LEU A 7 -1.36 -3.66 10.01
C LEU A 7 -0.21 -2.67 10.17
N SER A 8 1.01 -3.16 10.01
CA SER A 8 2.16 -2.29 9.83
C SER A 8 2.55 -2.26 8.35
N ALA A 9 2.96 -1.11 7.81
CA ALA A 9 3.48 -1.05 6.46
C ALA A 9 4.49 0.09 6.29
N ALA A 10 5.77 -0.25 6.31
CA ALA A 10 6.70 0.38 5.39
C ALA A 10 6.67 -0.42 4.09
N GLY A 11 6.64 0.28 2.95
CA GLY A 11 6.22 -0.34 1.70
C GLY A 11 6.51 0.52 0.48
N ALA A 12 6.84 -0.11 -0.64
CA ALA A 12 7.02 0.56 -1.91
C ALA A 12 5.71 0.50 -2.72
N ALA A 13 5.37 1.57 -3.44
CA ALA A 13 4.21 1.59 -4.34
C ALA A 13 4.70 1.65 -5.79
N ARG A 14 4.34 0.69 -6.65
CA ARG A 14 4.64 0.78 -8.08
C ARG A 14 3.58 1.64 -8.76
N ARG A 15 4.00 2.76 -9.38
CA ARG A 15 3.15 3.50 -10.33
C ARG A 15 3.16 2.76 -11.66
N SER A 16 1.97 2.42 -12.16
CA SER A 16 1.83 1.86 -13.51
C SER A 16 2.25 2.93 -14.52
N ARG A 17 3.29 2.69 -15.32
CA ARG A 17 3.57 3.50 -16.52
C ARG A 17 2.63 3.03 -17.63
N ARG A 18 1.41 3.55 -17.68
CA ARG A 18 0.67 3.82 -18.92
C ARG A 18 -0.66 4.53 -18.60
N ALA A 19 -0.82 5.66 -19.27
CA ALA A 19 -1.92 6.62 -19.25
C ALA A 19 -2.08 7.42 -17.95
N ASP A 20 -1.90 8.75 -18.06
CA ASP A 20 -2.76 9.69 -17.35
C ASP A 20 -4.20 9.16 -17.48
N ALA A 21 -4.84 8.78 -16.37
CA ALA A 21 -6.26 8.44 -16.38
C ALA A 21 -7.10 9.56 -17.04
N GLY A 22 -6.65 10.81 -16.92
CA GLY A 22 -7.23 11.97 -17.59
C GLY A 22 -7.20 11.95 -19.13
N GLN A 23 -6.42 11.07 -19.80
CA GLN A 23 -6.40 10.97 -21.27
C GLN A 23 -7.27 9.84 -21.82
N SER A 24 -7.72 8.89 -21.00
CA SER A 24 -8.50 7.72 -21.44
C SER A 24 -10.02 7.90 -21.28
N GLY A 25 -10.47 9.02 -20.68
CA GLY A 25 -11.89 9.25 -20.38
C GLY A 25 -12.44 8.36 -19.27
N LEU A 26 -11.58 7.61 -18.58
CA LEU A 26 -11.92 6.86 -17.38
C LEU A 26 -11.78 7.78 -16.16
N PRO A 27 -12.62 7.63 -15.13
CA PRO A 27 -12.44 8.35 -13.87
C PRO A 27 -11.01 8.12 -13.36
N ASP A 28 -10.46 9.09 -12.61
CA ASP A 28 -9.09 9.13 -12.07
C ASP A 28 -8.80 8.00 -11.05
N ASP A 29 -9.02 6.75 -11.43
CA ASP A 29 -8.59 5.58 -10.72
C ASP A 29 -7.11 5.37 -11.03
N GLU A 30 -6.25 6.01 -10.24
CA GLU A 30 -4.84 5.65 -10.18
C GLU A 30 -4.73 4.22 -9.65
N ALA A 31 -4.69 3.24 -10.57
CA ALA A 31 -4.47 1.83 -10.27
C ALA A 31 -3.00 1.59 -9.86
N ALA A 32 -2.65 2.04 -8.66
CA ALA A 32 -1.34 1.81 -8.06
C ALA A 32 -1.35 0.51 -7.24
N ILE A 33 -0.34 -0.34 -7.46
CA ILE A 33 -0.10 -1.52 -6.64
C ILE A 33 0.83 -1.14 -5.50
N ARG A 34 0.39 -1.38 -4.26
CA ARG A 34 1.18 -1.13 -3.05
C ARG A 34 1.64 -2.43 -2.41
N TRP A 35 2.91 -2.49 -2.06
CA TRP A 35 3.54 -3.58 -1.32
C TRP A 35 3.79 -3.16 0.14
N GLY A 36 3.71 -4.07 1.09
CA GLY A 36 3.97 -3.82 2.51
C GLY A 36 4.13 -5.12 3.30
N GLY A 37 4.68 -5.04 4.52
CA GLY A 37 4.93 -6.20 5.38
C GLY A 37 3.77 -6.50 6.34
N PRO A 38 2.87 -7.47 6.06
CA PRO A 38 1.78 -7.78 6.96
C PRO A 38 2.30 -8.42 8.27
N ALA A 39 1.65 -8.11 9.38
CA ALA A 39 1.91 -8.72 10.68
C ALA A 39 0.64 -9.42 11.20
N ARG A 40 0.81 -10.48 12.02
CA ARG A 40 -0.33 -11.12 12.69
C ARG A 40 -1.00 -10.12 13.63
N ARG A 41 -2.34 -10.18 13.67
CA ARG A 41 -3.13 -9.40 14.62
C ARG A 41 -2.73 -9.76 16.05
N GLY A 42 -2.57 -8.74 16.90
CA GLY A 42 -2.26 -8.92 18.32
C GLY A 42 -0.78 -8.98 18.67
N ILE A 43 0.15 -8.92 17.69
CA ILE A 43 1.58 -8.78 18.00
C ILE A 43 1.78 -7.50 18.81
N PRO A 44 2.47 -7.52 19.97
CA PRO A 44 2.73 -6.33 20.78
C PRO A 44 3.44 -5.22 19.99
N ALA A 45 3.12 -3.96 20.31
CA ALA A 45 3.69 -2.80 19.60
C ALA A 45 5.23 -2.83 19.59
N ALA A 46 5.85 -3.13 20.72
CA ALA A 46 7.31 -3.24 20.85
C ALA A 46 7.94 -4.25 19.88
N VAL A 47 7.25 -5.37 19.61
CA VAL A 47 7.71 -6.39 18.67
C VAL A 47 7.56 -5.93 17.22
N ARG A 48 6.53 -5.13 16.91
CA ARG A 48 6.32 -4.56 15.56
C ARG A 48 7.29 -3.42 15.24
N GLU A 49 7.72 -2.65 16.25
CA GLU A 49 8.56 -1.48 16.00
C GLU A 49 9.94 -1.82 15.43
N ARG A 50 10.55 -2.93 15.86
CA ARG A 50 11.86 -3.35 15.35
C ARG A 50 11.87 -3.60 13.83
N PRO A 51 11.01 -4.47 13.26
CA PRO A 51 10.96 -4.65 11.81
C PRO A 51 10.52 -3.36 11.08
N ASN A 52 9.60 -2.58 11.66
CA ASN A 52 9.22 -1.29 11.07
C ASN A 52 10.39 -0.33 10.95
N ALA A 53 11.19 -0.19 12.00
CA ALA A 53 12.37 0.66 12.00
C ALA A 53 13.38 0.19 10.95
N ALA A 54 13.61 -1.11 10.84
CA ALA A 54 14.51 -1.67 9.84
C ALA A 54 14.04 -1.37 8.40
N VAL A 55 12.76 -1.56 8.10
CA VAL A 55 12.23 -1.25 6.76
C VAL A 55 12.23 0.26 6.49
N ARG A 56 11.92 1.10 7.49
CA ARG A 56 12.04 2.56 7.38
C ARG A 56 13.46 3.00 7.04
N ALA A 57 14.47 2.40 7.68
CA ALA A 57 15.85 2.67 7.35
C ALA A 57 16.17 2.24 5.92
N ALA A 58 15.88 0.98 5.57
CA ALA A 58 16.17 0.40 4.26
C ALA A 58 15.54 1.19 3.10
N VAL A 59 14.27 1.58 3.21
CA VAL A 59 13.54 2.30 2.15
C VAL A 59 14.08 3.72 1.91
N THR A 60 14.83 4.27 2.87
CA THR A 60 15.52 5.56 2.77
C THR A 60 17.00 5.43 2.38
N GLU A 61 17.52 4.21 2.23
CA GLU A 61 18.92 4.01 1.84
C GLU A 61 19.19 4.48 0.41
N ALA A 62 20.35 5.11 0.24
CA ALA A 62 20.78 5.73 -1.02
C ALA A 62 20.83 4.76 -2.22
N ARG A 63 20.94 3.44 -1.97
CA ARG A 63 20.96 2.42 -3.04
C ARG A 63 19.58 1.84 -3.35
N LEU A 64 18.71 1.69 -2.35
CA LEU A 64 17.41 1.04 -2.56
C LEU A 64 16.40 1.98 -3.23
N ALA A 65 16.36 3.25 -2.83
CA ALA A 65 15.42 4.20 -3.39
C ALA A 65 15.58 4.38 -4.92
N PRO A 66 16.80 4.53 -5.49
CA PRO A 66 16.98 4.57 -6.95
C PRO A 66 16.63 3.25 -7.65
N ALA A 67 16.93 2.10 -7.04
CA ALA A 67 16.56 0.80 -7.61
C ALA A 67 15.04 0.63 -7.72
N LEU A 68 14.32 0.98 -6.65
CA LEU A 68 12.85 1.01 -6.66
C LEU A 68 12.31 2.00 -7.69
N ALA A 69 12.90 3.19 -7.81
CA ALA A 69 12.50 4.17 -8.82
C ALA A 69 12.72 3.68 -10.26
N ALA A 70 13.82 2.94 -10.52
CA ALA A 70 14.08 2.33 -11.82
C ALA A 70 12.98 1.32 -12.22
N GLU A 71 12.39 0.64 -11.22
CA GLU A 71 11.23 -0.24 -11.41
C GLU A 71 9.87 0.49 -11.49
N GLY A 72 9.87 1.83 -11.44
CA GLY A 72 8.65 2.63 -11.41
C GLY A 72 7.96 2.66 -10.04
N ALA A 73 8.67 2.25 -8.98
CA ALA A 73 8.17 2.33 -7.62
C ALA A 73 8.56 3.64 -6.93
N VAL A 74 7.65 4.13 -6.10
CA VAL A 74 7.82 5.23 -5.17
C VAL A 74 7.98 4.62 -3.79
N PRO A 75 9.18 4.72 -3.20
CA PRO A 75 9.42 4.29 -1.83
C PRO A 75 8.58 5.17 -0.87
N GLY A 76 7.91 4.55 0.10
CA GLY A 76 7.07 5.25 1.06
C GLY A 76 7.17 4.69 2.46
N VAL A 77 7.16 5.59 3.44
CA VAL A 77 7.03 5.23 4.85
C VAL A 77 5.66 5.70 5.32
N PHE A 78 4.85 4.77 5.84
CA PHE A 78 3.59 5.11 6.48
C PHE A 78 3.68 4.87 8.00
N PRO A 79 3.11 5.76 8.82
CA PRO A 79 2.80 5.42 10.20
C PRO A 79 1.89 4.17 10.23
N PRO A 80 2.06 3.26 11.21
CA PRO A 80 1.22 2.07 11.32
C PRO A 80 -0.28 2.38 11.29
N ALA A 81 -0.71 3.44 11.99
CA ALA A 81 -2.10 3.88 12.01
C ALA A 81 -2.65 4.30 10.63
N GLN A 82 -1.80 4.72 9.70
CA GLN A 82 -2.19 5.03 8.33
C GLN A 82 -2.29 3.75 7.48
N ALA A 83 -1.39 2.78 7.69
CA ALA A 83 -1.47 1.46 7.07
C ALA A 83 -2.77 0.72 7.46
N ASP A 84 -3.19 0.83 8.71
CA ASP A 84 -4.43 0.27 9.25
C ASP A 84 -5.68 0.74 8.51
N ARG A 85 -5.67 2.00 8.08
CA ARG A 85 -6.79 2.63 7.38
C ARG A 85 -6.75 2.37 5.88
N TYR A 86 -5.54 2.19 5.33
CA TYR A 86 -5.35 2.02 3.90
C TYR A 86 -6.02 0.75 3.38
N VAL A 87 -5.76 -0.41 3.99
CA VAL A 87 -6.26 -1.70 3.48
C VAL A 87 -7.80 -1.74 3.44
N PRO A 88 -8.54 -1.38 4.49
CA PRO A 88 -10.01 -1.35 4.42
C PRO A 88 -10.54 -0.36 3.38
N ALA A 89 -9.93 0.82 3.26
CA ALA A 89 -10.35 1.83 2.29
C ALA A 89 -10.10 1.38 0.85
N ASP A 90 -8.94 0.76 0.59
CA ASP A 90 -8.59 0.23 -0.72
C ASP A 90 -9.49 -0.94 -1.12
N LEU A 91 -9.79 -1.84 -0.17
CA LEU A 91 -10.76 -2.91 -0.39
C LEU A 91 -12.16 -2.39 -0.71
N ALA A 92 -12.60 -1.31 -0.05
CA ALA A 92 -13.89 -0.69 -0.34
C ALA A 92 -13.95 -0.13 -1.76
N ARG A 93 -12.93 0.66 -2.15
CA ARG A 93 -12.83 1.20 -3.53
C ARG A 93 -12.80 0.09 -4.58
N ARG A 94 -12.00 -0.96 -4.35
CA ARG A 94 -11.92 -2.08 -5.30
C ARG A 94 -13.22 -2.87 -5.43
N ARG A 95 -14.00 -2.98 -4.35
CA ARG A 95 -15.34 -3.60 -4.41
C ARG A 95 -16.32 -2.78 -5.23
N GLU A 96 -16.28 -1.46 -5.08
CA GLU A 96 -17.09 -0.53 -5.88
C GLU A 96 -16.73 -0.63 -7.36
N ALA A 97 -15.44 -0.58 -7.68
CA ALA A 97 -14.95 -0.74 -9.06
C ALA A 97 -15.33 -2.11 -9.65
N ALA A 98 -15.18 -3.20 -8.89
CA ALA A 98 -15.58 -4.53 -9.34
C ALA A 98 -17.10 -4.65 -9.58
N ALA A 99 -17.91 -4.04 -8.72
CA ALA A 99 -19.37 -4.01 -8.89
C ALA A 99 -19.77 -3.22 -10.14
N ALA A 100 -19.18 -2.04 -10.36
CA ALA A 100 -19.42 -1.22 -11.55
C ALA A 100 -19.02 -1.94 -12.84
N ALA A 101 -17.94 -2.74 -12.80
CA ALA A 101 -17.44 -3.51 -13.93
C ALA A 101 -18.14 -4.87 -14.13
N ASN A 102 -19.10 -5.25 -13.28
CA ASN A 102 -19.70 -6.59 -13.23
C ASN A 102 -18.67 -7.72 -13.11
N THR A 103 -17.52 -7.46 -12.50
CA THR A 103 -16.45 -8.45 -12.30
C THR A 103 -16.83 -9.39 -11.16
N ARG A 104 -16.83 -10.70 -11.43
CA ARG A 104 -16.93 -11.74 -10.40
C ARG A 104 -15.53 -12.26 -10.06
N VAL A 105 -15.29 -12.46 -8.77
CA VAL A 105 -14.10 -13.18 -8.29
C VAL A 105 -14.50 -14.64 -8.19
N GLU A 106 -13.82 -15.50 -8.96
CA GLU A 106 -13.92 -16.96 -8.85
C GLU A 106 -12.98 -17.50 -7.77
#